data_AF-A0A953XYT7-F1
#
_entry.id   AF-A0A953XYT7-F1
#
_cell.length_a   1.000
_cell.length_b   1.000
_cell.length_c   1.000
_cell.angle_alpha   90.00
_cell.angle_beta   90.00
_cell.angle_gamma   90.00
#
_symmetry.space_group_name_H-M   'P 1'
#
loop_
_entity.id
_entity.type
_entity.pdbx_description
1 polymer ?
#
loop_
_entity_poly.entity_id
_entity_poly.type
_entity_poly.pdbx_seq_one_letter_code
_entity_poly.pdbx_strand_id
1 'polypeptide(L)'
;MADISDRLLKCTVNKGMFSDEVAVTVTRLDGGKESFFVPRETLVEGDRGLLRVKVRQDTAATMIASIPSGDPSSVLAVRSEDLE
;
A
#
# COMPACT_ATOMS: atom_id res chain seq x y z
N MET A 1 2.93 19.49 -11.40
CA MET A 1 1.93 18.41 -11.48
C MET A 1 2.47 17.26 -10.69
N ALA A 2 1.81 16.82 -9.61
CA ALA A 2 2.18 15.58 -8.95
C ALA A 2 1.81 14.44 -9.90
N ASP A 3 2.80 13.68 -10.35
CA ASP A 3 2.57 12.48 -11.16
C ASP A 3 1.93 11.43 -10.24
N ILE A 4 0.67 11.08 -10.51
CA ILE A 4 -0.04 10.03 -9.79
C ILE A 4 -0.03 8.82 -10.68
N SER A 5 0.74 7.82 -10.29
CA SER A 5 0.88 6.55 -11.01
C SER A 5 0.27 5.43 -10.19
N ASP A 6 -0.49 4.55 -10.86
CA ASP A 6 -0.98 3.31 -10.26
C ASP A 6 0.17 2.29 -10.23
N ARG A 7 0.47 1.74 -9.05
CA ARG A 7 1.58 0.82 -8.82
C ARG A 7 1.17 -0.32 -7.90
N LEU A 8 1.90 -1.42 -7.99
CA LEU A 8 1.75 -2.54 -7.07
C LEU A 8 2.75 -2.37 -5.93
N LEU A 9 2.27 -2.38 -4.69
CA LEU A 9 3.11 -2.31 -3.50
C LEU A 9 3.22 -3.68 -2.86
N LYS A 10 4.45 -4.11 -2.61
CA LYS A 10 4.74 -5.31 -1.84
C LYS A 10 4.27 -5.12 -0.41
N CYS A 11 3.44 -6.04 0.04
CA CYS A 11 2.86 -6.04 1.36
C CYS A 11 2.75 -7.49 1.87
N THR A 12 2.71 -7.66 3.18
CA THR A 12 2.38 -8.95 3.78
C THR A 12 0.88 -8.98 4.04
N VAL A 13 0.16 -9.87 3.35
CA VAL A 13 -1.27 -10.07 3.59
C VAL A 13 -1.43 -10.97 4.80
N ASN A 14 -2.01 -10.43 5.86
CA ASN A 14 -2.47 -11.15 7.02
C ASN A 14 -3.99 -11.38 6.88
N LYS A 15 -4.43 -12.61 7.19
CA LYS A 15 -5.85 -12.93 7.24
C LYS A 15 -6.54 -11.98 8.22
N GLY A 16 -7.41 -11.12 7.69
CA GLY A 16 -8.26 -10.25 8.50
C GLY A 16 -9.25 -11.08 9.32
N MET A 17 -9.81 -10.46 10.35
CA MET A 17 -10.90 -11.05 11.14
C MET A 17 -12.25 -11.08 10.39
N PHE A 18 -12.37 -10.30 9.30
CA PHE A 18 -13.59 -10.15 8.50
C PHE A 18 -13.39 -10.74 7.11
N SER A 19 -14.44 -11.33 6.51
CA SER A 19 -14.34 -12.03 5.22
C SER A 19 -14.04 -11.11 4.03
N ASP A 20 -14.41 -9.84 4.14
CA ASP A 20 -14.37 -8.85 3.04
C ASP A 20 -13.15 -7.92 3.10
N GLU A 21 -12.46 -7.90 4.25
CA GLU A 21 -11.30 -7.06 4.51
C GLU A 21 -10.09 -7.88 4.95
N VAL A 22 -8.92 -7.44 4.55
CA VAL A 22 -7.65 -8.10 4.83
C VAL A 22 -6.68 -7.09 5.41
N ALA A 23 -5.90 -7.55 6.40
CA ALA A 23 -4.87 -6.72 7.00
C ALA A 23 -3.60 -6.82 6.16
N VAL A 24 -3.16 -5.72 5.57
CA VAL A 24 -1.93 -5.65 4.79
C VAL A 24 -0.86 -4.92 5.57
N THR A 25 0.30 -5.53 5.73
CA THR A 25 1.45 -4.91 6.39
C THR A 25 2.46 -4.47 5.35
N VAL A 26 2.76 -3.18 5.33
CA VAL A 26 3.71 -2.54 4.41
C VAL A 26 4.93 -2.05 5.16
N THR A 27 6.08 -2.07 4.52
CA THR A 27 7.32 -1.55 5.11
C THR A 27 7.48 -0.08 4.75
N ARG A 28 7.66 0.77 5.77
CA ARG A 28 7.93 2.21 5.65
C ARG A 28 9.37 2.45 5.22
N LEU A 29 9.64 3.67 4.74
CA LEU A 29 11.00 4.14 4.46
C LEU A 29 12.01 3.92 5.59
N ASP A 30 11.55 4.01 6.85
CA ASP A 30 12.35 3.86 8.07
C ASP A 30 12.61 2.38 8.45
N GLY A 31 12.05 1.43 7.69
CA GLY A 31 12.07 0.00 8.03
C GLY A 31 10.99 -0.42 9.04
N GLY A 32 10.27 0.55 9.61
CA GLY A 32 9.06 0.29 10.39
C GLY A 32 7.98 -0.39 9.55
N LYS A 33 7.17 -1.25 10.16
CA LYS A 33 6.03 -1.89 9.51
C LYS A 33 4.75 -1.20 9.91
N GLU A 34 3.87 -0.95 8.95
CA GLU A 34 2.56 -0.36 9.19
C GLU A 34 1.48 -1.25 8.59
N SER A 35 0.40 -1.47 9.34
CA SER A 35 -0.68 -2.37 8.95
C SER A 35 -1.94 -1.59 8.64
N PHE A 36 -2.57 -1.90 7.52
CA PHE A 36 -3.81 -1.28 7.06
C PHE A 36 -4.86 -2.35 6.81
N PHE A 37 -6.12 -2.00 7.01
CA PHE A 37 -7.24 -2.82 6.56
C PHE A 37 -7.66 -2.31 5.20
N VAL A 38 -7.61 -3.20 4.20
CA VAL A 38 -8.01 -2.90 2.83
C VAL A 38 -9.02 -3.94 2.38
N PRO A 39 -9.97 -3.56 1.51
CA PRO A 39 -10.92 -4.52 0.97
C PRO A 39 -10.19 -5.49 0.06
N ARG A 40 -10.55 -6.77 0.14
CA ARG A 40 -9.83 -7.85 -0.55
C ARG A 40 -9.77 -7.67 -2.07
N GLU A 41 -10.74 -6.96 -2.65
CA GLU A 41 -10.79 -6.62 -4.08
C GLU A 41 -9.60 -5.76 -4.57
N THR A 42 -8.93 -5.04 -3.66
CA THR A 42 -7.77 -4.19 -3.98
C THR A 42 -6.46 -4.96 -4.05
N LEU A 43 -6.44 -6.20 -3.56
CA LEU A 43 -5.30 -7.10 -3.69
C LEU A 43 -5.29 -7.70 -5.09
N VAL A 44 -4.17 -7.52 -5.79
CA VAL A 44 -3.96 -8.10 -7.12
C VAL A 44 -3.54 -9.56 -7.02
N GLU A 45 -2.75 -9.90 -6.01
CA GLU A 45 -2.45 -11.29 -5.65
C GLU A 45 -2.58 -11.48 -4.14
N GLY A 46 -3.67 -12.12 -3.72
CA GLY A 46 -3.96 -12.39 -2.31
C GLY A 46 -2.94 -13.28 -1.61
N ASP A 47 -2.16 -14.08 -2.34
CA ASP A 47 -1.15 -15.01 -1.80
C ASP A 47 0.28 -14.43 -1.90
N ARG A 48 0.58 -13.64 -2.94
CA ARG A 48 1.90 -12.99 -3.11
C ARG A 48 2.06 -11.70 -2.33
N GLY A 49 0.96 -11.11 -1.88
CA GLY A 49 0.99 -9.88 -1.09
C GLY A 49 1.27 -8.64 -1.94
N LEU A 50 0.54 -8.48 -3.03
CA LEU A 50 0.60 -7.28 -3.87
C LEU A 50 -0.68 -6.47 -3.74
N LEU A 51 -0.53 -5.23 -3.29
CA LEU A 51 -1.62 -4.28 -3.11
C LEU A 51 -1.57 -3.21 -4.19
N ARG A 52 -2.71 -2.93 -4.82
CA ARG A 52 -2.82 -1.83 -5.76
C ARG A 52 -2.90 -0.51 -5.01
N VAL A 53 -1.91 0.36 -5.21
CA VAL A 53 -1.82 1.67 -4.55
C VAL A 53 -1.63 2.78 -5.57
N LYS A 54 -2.09 3.97 -5.22
CA LYS A 54 -1.78 5.17 -6.02
C LYS A 54 -0.54 5.81 -5.44
N VAL A 55 0.53 5.85 -6.21
CA VAL A 55 1.78 6.49 -5.79
C VAL A 55 1.84 7.88 -6.38
N ARG A 56 2.08 8.86 -5.53
CA ARG A 56 2.42 10.22 -5.94
C ARG A 56 3.85 10.52 -5.56
N GLN A 57 4.62 11.06 -6.49
CA GLN A 57 5.96 11.56 -6.20
C GLN A 57 5.86 12.97 -5.64
N ASP A 58 6.38 13.19 -4.42
CA ASP A 58 6.51 14.52 -3.86
C ASP A 58 7.84 15.18 -4.28
N THR A 59 7.93 16.49 -4.06
CA THR A 59 8.99 17.43 -4.47
C THR A 59 10.42 17.02 -4.06
N ALA A 60 10.57 16.02 -3.18
CA ALA A 60 11.85 15.57 -2.60
C ALA A 60 12.20 14.10 -2.91
N ALA A 61 11.72 13.53 -4.03
CA ALA A 61 11.94 12.13 -4.41
C ALA A 61 11.33 11.08 -3.44
N THR A 62 10.49 11.53 -2.51
CA THR A 62 9.68 10.67 -1.66
C THR A 62 8.45 10.21 -2.42
N MET A 63 8.27 8.90 -2.54
CA MET A 63 7.05 8.29 -3.08
C MET A 63 6.05 8.11 -1.96
N ILE A 64 4.86 8.68 -2.13
CA ILE A 64 3.75 8.55 -1.19
C ILE A 64 2.71 7.63 -1.82
N ALA A 65 2.56 6.43 -1.27
CA ALA A 65 1.54 5.47 -1.65
C ALA A 65 0.25 5.75 -0.87
N SER A 66 -0.84 6.00 -1.57
CA SER A 66 -2.20 6.00 -1.03
C SER A 66 -2.71 4.58 -0.96
N ILE A 67 -2.93 4.12 0.26
CA ILE A 67 -3.48 2.81 0.56
C ILE A 67 -4.99 2.88 0.40
N PRO A 68 -5.62 1.97 -0.37
CA PRO A 68 -7.07 1.95 -0.56
C PRO A 68 -7.77 1.37 0.68
N SER A 69 -7.45 1.87 1.87
CA SER A 69 -8.21 1.60 3.07
C SER A 69 -9.51 2.41 3.04
N GLY A 70 -10.50 2.02 3.85
CA GLY A 70 -11.74 2.80 4.01
C GLY A 70 -11.51 4.26 4.42
N ASP A 71 -10.31 4.61 4.91
CA ASP A 71 -9.90 5.98 5.20
C ASP A 71 -9.09 6.59 4.02
N PRO A 72 -9.54 7.71 3.43
CA PRO A 72 -8.82 8.39 2.34
C PRO A 72 -7.50 9.04 2.79
N SER A 73 -7.24 9.10 4.10
CA SER A 73 -6.04 9.70 4.68
C SER A 73 -4.88 8.71 4.83
N SER A 74 -5.10 7.42 4.56
CA SER A 74 -4.09 6.37 4.68
C SER A 74 -3.07 6.48 3.56
N VAL A 75 -2.02 7.25 3.80
CA VAL A 75 -0.90 7.42 2.90
C VAL A 75 0.39 7.04 3.60
N LEU A 76 1.26 6.30 2.90
CA LEU A 76 2.54 5.86 3.42
C LEU A 76 3.67 6.33 2.51
N ALA A 77 4.78 6.75 3.10
CA ALA A 77 6.00 6.92 2.34
C ALA A 77 6.65 5.54 2.08
N VAL A 78 6.89 5.22 0.81
CA VAL A 78 7.43 3.93 0.34
C VAL A 78 8.65 4.14 -0.54
N ARG A 79 9.50 3.12 -0.66
CA ARG A 79 10.63 3.14 -1.60
C ARG A 79 10.20 2.58 -2.94
N SER A 80 10.93 2.92 -4.00
CA SER A 80 10.70 2.37 -5.34
C SER A 80 10.96 0.87 -5.41
N GLU A 81 11.84 0.33 -4.55
CA GLU A 81 12.15 -1.11 -4.46
C GLU A 81 10.98 -1.95 -3.91
N ASP A 82 10.12 -1.32 -3.11
CA ASP A 82 8.89 -1.93 -2.59
C ASP A 82 7.76 -1.94 -3.63
N LEU A 83 7.92 -1.19 -4.73
CA LEU A 83 6.95 -1.09 -5.82
C LEU A 83 7.34 -2.04 -6.98
N GLU A 84 6.34 -2.70 -7.58
CA GLU A 84 6.45 -3.42 -8.87
C GLU A 84 5.83 -2.60 -10.02
#